data_AF-A0A178A9U2-F1
#
_entry.id   AF-A0A178A9U2-F1
#
_cell.length_a   1.000
_cell.length_b   1.000
_cell.length_c   1.000
_cell.angle_alpha   90.00
_cell.angle_beta   90.00
_cell.angle_gamma   90.00
#
_symmetry.space_group_name_H-M   'P 1'
#
loop_
_entity.id
_entity.type
_entity.pdbx_description
1 polymer ?
#
loop_
_entity_poly.entity_id
_entity_poly.type
_entity_poly.pdbx_seq_one_letter_code
_entity_poly.pdbx_strand_id
1 'polypeptide(L)'
;MKKPLTAPWDLAVSDSDVGKLKAGFRPRSFDDKYAWLIEDENGNISIHVIRHFLKEEEYILHIAPKSSNDKSASAKIHSITWDGDLIGIKEDAEQAKKRVVILARVILNCDFENTPGTD
;
A
#
# COMPACT_ATOMS: atom_id res chain seq x y z
N MET A 1 1.93 -12.52 6.79
CA MET A 1 3.11 -12.03 7.52
C MET A 1 3.46 -12.95 8.68
N LYS A 2 4.75 -13.20 8.94
CA LYS A 2 5.24 -13.96 10.10
C LYS A 2 5.82 -13.05 11.19
N LYS A 3 6.48 -11.94 10.82
CA LYS A 3 6.98 -10.93 11.77
C LYS A 3 6.46 -9.54 11.37
N PRO A 4 5.17 -9.24 11.65
CA PRO A 4 4.59 -7.96 11.27
C PRO A 4 5.27 -6.81 12.04
N LEU A 5 5.86 -5.89 11.30
CA LEU A 5 6.34 -4.60 11.80
C LEU A 5 5.41 -3.51 11.29
N THR A 6 5.17 -2.48 12.10
CA THR A 6 4.34 -1.34 11.71
C THR A 6 5.09 -0.05 11.96
N ALA A 7 4.98 0.89 11.01
CA ALA A 7 5.56 2.22 11.14
C ALA A 7 4.55 3.27 10.72
N PRO A 8 4.55 4.45 11.39
CA PRO A 8 3.77 5.58 10.95
C PRO A 8 4.29 6.07 9.60
N TRP A 9 3.36 6.57 8.79
CA TRP A 9 3.64 7.16 7.50
C TRP A 9 2.63 8.29 7.31
N ASP A 10 3.06 9.50 6.94
CA ASP A 10 2.15 10.62 6.69
C ASP A 10 2.22 10.97 5.20
N LEU A 11 1.79 10.03 4.35
CA LEU A 11 1.80 10.22 2.90
C LEU A 11 0.42 10.68 2.43
N ALA A 12 0.36 11.90 1.91
CA ALA A 12 -0.81 12.41 1.22
C ALA A 12 -1.01 11.67 -0.11
N VAL A 13 -2.26 11.31 -0.41
CA VAL A 13 -2.63 10.62 -1.63
C VAL A 13 -3.72 11.42 -2.34
N SER A 14 -3.53 11.68 -3.64
CA SER A 14 -4.51 12.38 -4.44
C SER A 14 -5.84 11.61 -4.48
N ASP A 15 -6.97 12.29 -4.63
CA ASP A 15 -8.27 11.61 -4.73
C ASP A 15 -8.32 10.64 -5.92
N SER A 16 -7.57 10.93 -7.00
CA SER A 16 -7.44 10.04 -8.15
C SER A 16 -6.73 8.73 -7.76
N ASP A 17 -5.61 8.82 -7.05
CA ASP A 17 -4.84 7.64 -6.64
C ASP A 17 -5.53 6.85 -5.54
N VAL A 18 -6.29 7.50 -4.66
CA VAL A 18 -7.19 6.80 -3.73
C VAL A 18 -8.19 5.95 -4.52
N GLY A 19 -8.74 6.47 -5.61
CA GLY A 19 -9.61 5.72 -6.51
C GLY A 19 -8.93 4.48 -7.10
N LYS A 20 -7.68 4.62 -7.56
CA LYS A 20 -6.87 3.51 -8.12
C LYS A 20 -6.54 2.46 -7.06
N LEU A 21 -6.14 2.90 -5.87
CA LEU A 21 -5.88 2.06 -4.70
C LEU A 21 -7.12 1.28 -4.26
N LYS A 22 -8.29 1.95 -4.24
CA LYS A 22 -9.57 1.32 -3.90
C LYS A 22 -10.09 0.36 -4.97
N ALA A 23 -9.75 0.59 -6.24
CA ALA A 23 -10.07 -0.35 -7.31
C ALA A 23 -9.28 -1.67 -7.14
N GLY A 24 -8.07 -1.57 -6.56
CA GLY A 24 -7.20 -2.70 -6.28
C GLY A 24 -6.70 -3.37 -7.56
N PHE A 25 -6.19 -4.58 -7.40
CA PHE A 25 -5.68 -5.36 -8.52
C PHE A 25 -5.79 -6.85 -8.22
N ARG A 26 -6.46 -7.56 -9.12
CA ARG A 26 -6.57 -9.01 -9.06
C ARG A 26 -5.72 -9.64 -10.16
N PRO A 27 -4.68 -10.42 -9.80
CA PRO A 27 -3.86 -11.17 -10.74
C PRO A 27 -4.69 -12.01 -11.70
N ARG A 28 -4.31 -12.00 -12.98
CA ARG A 28 -4.94 -12.81 -14.05
C ARG A 28 -4.04 -13.97 -14.48
N SER A 29 -2.73 -13.87 -14.24
CA SER A 29 -1.75 -14.88 -14.60
C SER A 29 -0.63 -14.99 -13.56
N PHE A 30 0.28 -15.95 -13.74
CA PHE A 30 1.46 -16.09 -12.89
C PHE A 30 2.48 -14.94 -13.05
N ASP A 31 2.41 -14.16 -14.14
CA ASP A 31 3.26 -12.99 -14.33
C ASP A 31 2.82 -11.82 -13.42
N ASP A 32 1.56 -11.82 -12.99
CA ASP A 32 1.00 -10.87 -12.02
C ASP A 32 1.41 -11.27 -10.60
N LYS A 33 2.63 -10.89 -10.21
CA LYS A 33 3.26 -11.32 -8.95
C LYS A 33 2.53 -10.87 -7.69
N TYR A 34 1.73 -9.80 -7.76
CA TYR A 34 1.13 -9.14 -6.60
C TYR A 34 -0.36 -8.89 -6.80
N ALA A 35 -1.15 -9.17 -5.77
CA ALA A 35 -2.55 -8.78 -5.65
C ALA A 35 -2.68 -7.60 -4.69
N TRP A 36 -3.66 -6.74 -4.95
CA TRP A 36 -4.03 -5.60 -4.12
C TRP A 36 -5.50 -5.76 -3.74
N LEU A 37 -5.76 -6.16 -2.50
CA LEU A 37 -7.11 -6.37 -1.96
C LEU A 37 -7.46 -5.27 -0.98
N ILE A 38 -8.73 -4.86 -0.97
CA ILE A 38 -9.22 -3.79 -0.13
C ILE A 38 -10.12 -4.38 0.93
N GLU A 39 -9.89 -3.98 2.17
CA GLU A 39 -10.74 -4.22 3.31
C GLU A 39 -11.20 -2.85 3.84
N ASP A 40 -12.51 -2.67 3.99
CA ASP A 40 -13.09 -1.46 4.57
C ASP A 40 -13.83 -1.88 5.85
N GLU A 41 -13.22 -1.57 7.00
CA GLU A 41 -13.79 -1.85 8.30
C GLU A 41 -14.16 -0.53 8.99
N ASN A 42 -15.47 -0.25 9.06
CA ASN A 42 -16.02 0.95 9.69
C ASN A 42 -15.44 2.27 9.17
N GLY A 43 -15.05 2.33 7.89
CA GLY A 43 -14.48 3.52 7.25
C GLY A 43 -12.96 3.63 7.37
N ASN A 44 -12.30 2.70 8.06
CA ASN A 44 -10.86 2.52 7.98
C ASN A 44 -10.55 1.58 6.81
N ILE A 45 -9.80 2.09 5.85
CA ILE A 45 -9.47 1.34 4.64
C ILE A 45 -8.10 0.73 4.81
N SER A 46 -8.03 -0.59 4.73
CA SER A 46 -6.80 -1.37 4.70
C SER A 46 -6.60 -1.91 3.28
N ILE A 47 -5.40 -1.75 2.75
CA ILE A 47 -5.03 -2.30 1.44
C ILE A 47 -3.95 -3.34 1.62
N HIS A 48 -4.27 -4.57 1.25
CA HIS A 48 -3.46 -5.75 1.44
C HIS A 48 -2.72 -6.06 0.15
N VAL A 49 -1.39 -6.00 0.19
CA VAL A 49 -0.50 -6.35 -0.91
C VAL A 49 0.00 -7.78 -0.69
N ILE A 50 -0.49 -8.69 -1.52
CA ILE A 50 -0.26 -10.12 -1.36
C ILE A 50 0.57 -10.63 -2.52
N ARG A 51 1.65 -11.35 -2.23
CA ARG A 51 2.41 -12.06 -3.25
C ARG A 51 1.59 -13.23 -3.76
N HIS A 52 1.13 -13.13 -5.00
CA HIS A 52 0.10 -13.99 -5.58
C HIS A 52 0.49 -15.48 -5.54
N PHE A 53 1.71 -15.80 -5.96
CA PHE A 53 2.15 -17.20 -6.07
C PHE A 53 2.38 -17.86 -4.71
N LEU A 54 2.80 -17.11 -3.67
CA LEU A 54 2.97 -17.63 -2.32
C LEU A 54 1.70 -17.54 -1.48
N LYS A 55 0.72 -16.74 -1.91
CA LYS A 55 -0.43 -16.32 -1.10
C LYS A 55 -0.01 -15.75 0.26
N GLU A 56 1.17 -15.11 0.29
CA GLU A 56 1.70 -14.46 1.49
C GLU A 56 1.46 -12.96 1.38
N GLU A 57 0.81 -12.41 2.40
CA GLU A 57 0.66 -10.98 2.57
C GLU A 57 2.00 -10.36 2.98
N GLU A 58 2.52 -9.46 2.13
CA GLU A 58 3.79 -8.76 2.33
C GLU A 58 3.59 -7.39 2.97
N TYR A 59 2.55 -6.64 2.56
CA TYR A 59 2.28 -5.29 3.04
C TYR A 59 0.81 -5.07 3.33
N ILE A 60 0.53 -4.21 4.32
CA ILE A 60 -0.78 -3.60 4.54
C ILE A 60 -0.58 -2.08 4.61
N LEU A 61 -1.34 -1.35 3.82
CA LEU A 61 -1.45 0.10 3.90
C LEU A 61 -2.71 0.46 4.68
N HIS A 62 -2.57 1.32 5.68
CA HIS A 62 -3.70 1.81 6.47
C HIS A 62 -4.01 3.24 6.05
N ILE A 63 -5.18 3.45 5.48
CA ILE A 63 -5.63 4.74 4.96
C ILE A 63 -6.70 5.29 5.87
N ALA A 64 -6.45 6.51 6.36
CA ALA A 64 -7.41 7.24 7.15
C ALA A 64 -8.50 7.82 6.23
N PRO A 65 -9.78 7.73 6.62
CA PRO A 65 -10.83 8.39 5.87
C PRO A 65 -10.60 9.89 5.86
N LYS A 66 -11.04 10.53 4.77
CA LYS A 66 -11.11 11.98 4.66
C LYS A 66 -11.93 12.51 5.84
N SER A 67 -11.37 13.41 6.65
CA SER A 67 -12.15 14.04 7.73
C SER A 67 -13.31 14.80 7.11
N SER A 68 -14.54 14.47 7.52
CA SER A 68 -15.79 14.98 6.91
C SER A 68 -15.94 16.50 6.94
N ASN A 69 -15.15 17.19 7.78
CA ASN A 69 -15.15 18.64 7.89
C ASN A 69 -14.22 19.36 6.90
N ASP A 70 -13.34 18.65 6.21
CA ASP A 70 -12.36 19.27 5.33
C ASP A 70 -12.46 18.74 3.90
N LYS A 71 -13.24 19.46 3.08
CA LYS A 71 -13.40 19.17 1.64
C LYS A 71 -12.08 19.26 0.87
N SER A 72 -11.03 19.84 1.46
CA SER A 72 -9.72 20.00 0.85
C SER A 72 -8.68 18.97 1.32
N ALA A 73 -8.92 18.26 2.43
CA ALA A 73 -7.92 17.36 3.01
C ALA A 73 -7.82 16.07 2.21
N SER A 74 -6.80 15.90 1.36
CA SER A 74 -6.51 14.62 0.67
C SER A 74 -6.48 13.43 1.62
N ALA A 75 -6.91 12.24 1.19
CA ALA A 75 -6.76 11.03 2.01
C ALA A 75 -5.27 10.78 2.29
N LYS A 76 -4.99 10.13 3.42
CA LYS A 76 -3.62 9.88 3.85
C LYS A 76 -3.42 8.42 4.20
N ILE A 77 -2.31 7.85 3.74
CA ILE A 77 -1.79 6.63 4.33
C ILE A 77 -1.18 7.08 5.66
N HIS A 78 -1.69 6.54 6.78
CA HIS A 78 -1.25 6.92 8.13
C HIS A 78 -0.24 5.92 8.72
N SER A 79 -0.24 4.68 8.23
CA SER A 79 0.75 3.67 8.60
C SER A 79 0.89 2.58 7.53
N ILE A 80 2.04 1.91 7.59
CA ILE A 80 2.32 0.70 6.83
C ILE A 80 2.67 -0.42 7.80
N THR A 81 2.13 -1.60 7.54
CA THR A 81 2.54 -2.85 8.18
C THR A 81 3.21 -3.74 7.13
N TRP A 82 4.32 -4.39 7.45
CA TRP A 82 5.03 -5.29 6.54
C TRP A 82 5.63 -6.47 7.29
N ASP A 83 6.01 -7.52 6.55
CA ASP A 83 6.79 -8.62 7.13
C ASP A 83 8.27 -8.22 7.28
N GLY A 84 8.71 -7.96 8.51
CA GLY A 84 10.08 -7.55 8.82
C GLY A 84 11.14 -8.63 8.57
N ASP A 85 10.72 -9.85 8.22
CA ASP A 85 11.58 -10.98 7.85
C ASP A 85 10.89 -11.84 6.79
N LEU A 86 10.80 -11.28 5.58
CA LEU A 86 10.22 -11.96 4.44
C LEU A 86 11.21 -12.98 3.87
N ILE A 87 11.08 -14.24 4.25
CA ILE A 87 11.91 -15.36 3.74
C ILE A 87 13.41 -15.10 4.01
N GLY A 88 13.76 -14.61 5.20
CA GLY A 88 15.14 -14.31 5.59
C GLY A 88 15.64 -12.93 5.12
N ILE A 89 14.83 -12.19 4.35
CA ILE A 89 15.14 -10.83 3.92
C ILE A 89 14.57 -9.88 4.97
N LYS A 90 15.46 -9.19 5.68
CA LYS A 90 15.07 -8.12 6.60
C LYS A 90 14.80 -6.85 5.81
N GLU A 91 13.66 -6.24 6.08
CA GLU A 91 13.25 -4.98 5.48
C GLU A 91 12.95 -3.97 6.59
N ASP A 92 13.56 -2.79 6.51
CA ASP A 92 13.24 -1.69 7.41
C ASP A 92 12.04 -0.85 6.91
N ALA A 93 11.62 0.11 7.70
CA ALA A 93 10.45 0.94 7.40
C ALA A 93 10.62 1.79 6.13
N GLU A 94 11.83 2.29 5.84
CA GLU A 94 12.09 3.14 4.67
C GLU A 94 12.07 2.30 3.39
N GLN A 95 12.67 1.11 3.44
CA GLN A 95 12.66 0.14 2.36
C GLN A 95 11.23 -0.32 2.06
N ALA A 96 10.44 -0.66 3.08
CA ALA A 96 9.04 -1.06 2.92
C ALA A 96 8.20 0.05 2.24
N LYS A 97 8.34 1.30 2.72
CA LYS A 97 7.67 2.48 2.13
C LYS A 97 8.07 2.69 0.67
N LYS A 98 9.37 2.63 0.35
CA LYS A 98 9.85 2.80 -1.03
C LYS A 98 9.31 1.71 -1.94
N ARG A 99 9.33 0.46 -1.48
CA ARG A 99 8.92 -0.70 -2.28
C ARG A 99 7.43 -0.69 -2.57
N VAL A 100 6.59 -0.39 -1.58
CA VAL A 100 5.13 -0.33 -1.80
C VAL A 100 4.74 0.84 -2.73
N VAL A 101 5.44 1.97 -2.67
CA VAL A 101 5.26 3.08 -3.62
C VAL A 101 5.58 2.65 -5.04
N ILE A 102 6.71 1.95 -5.25
CA ILE A 102 7.08 1.43 -6.57
C ILE A 102 6.02 0.45 -7.08
N LEU A 103 5.53 -0.46 -6.22
CA LEU A 103 4.49 -1.41 -6.61
C LEU A 103 3.18 -0.72 -6.99
N ALA A 104 2.72 0.26 -6.21
CA ALA A 104 1.51 1.01 -6.54
C ALA A 104 1.67 1.87 -7.80
N ARG A 105 2.86 2.42 -8.07
CA ARG A 105 3.18 3.08 -9.35
C ARG A 105 3.10 2.12 -10.53
N VAL A 106 3.79 0.98 -10.45
CA VAL A 106 3.93 0.05 -11.59
C VAL A 106 2.63 -0.73 -11.85
N ILE A 107 1.91 -1.13 -10.80
CA ILE A 107 0.74 -2.02 -10.91
C ILE A 107 -0.56 -1.23 -11.03
N LEU A 108 -0.73 -0.19 -10.18
CA LEU A 108 -1.97 0.57 -10.09
C LEU A 108 -1.90 1.92 -10.82
N ASN A 109 -0.72 2.28 -11.37
CA ASN A 109 -0.48 3.56 -12.02
C ASN A 109 -0.78 4.76 -11.08
N CYS A 110 -0.49 4.60 -9.79
CA CYS A 110 -0.63 5.66 -8.79
C CYS A 110 0.52 6.67 -8.91
N ASP A 111 0.23 7.96 -8.76
CA ASP A 111 1.26 9.00 -8.78
C ASP A 111 1.41 9.67 -7.41
N PHE A 112 2.24 9.07 -6.56
CA PHE A 112 2.58 9.69 -5.29
C PHE A 112 3.59 10.81 -5.52
N GLU A 113 3.13 12.06 -5.44
CA GLU A 113 4.00 13.22 -5.37
C GLU A 113 4.97 13.08 -4.18
N ASN A 114 6.25 13.46 -4.37
CA ASN A 114 7.34 13.41 -3.39
C ASN A 114 8.10 12.08 -3.19
N THR A 115 8.05 11.12 -4.11
CA THR A 115 9.04 10.02 -4.08
C THR A 115 9.92 10.09 -5.32
N PRO A 116 11.26 10.22 -5.18
CA PRO A 116 12.15 10.37 -6.31
C PRO A 116 11.93 9.20 -7.27
N GLY A 117 11.64 9.53 -8.52
CA GLY A 117 11.58 8.55 -9.59
C GLY A 117 12.91 7.81 -9.62
N THR A 118 12.87 6.48 -9.52
CA THR A 118 13.98 5.67 -10.00
C THR A 118 13.92 5.74 -11.50
N ASP A 119 14.74 6.63 -12.07
CA ASP A 119 15.23 6.55 -13.45
C ASP A 119 15.93 5.20 -13.67
#